data_AF-A0A2V2E7G6-F1
#
_entry.id   AF-A0A2V2E7G6-F1
#
_cell.length_a   1.000
_cell.length_b   1.000
_cell.length_c   1.000
_cell.angle_alpha   90.00
_cell.angle_beta   90.00
_cell.angle_gamma   90.00
#
_symmetry.space_group_name_H-M   'P 1'
#
loop_
_entity.id
_entity.type
_entity.pdbx_description
1 polymer ?
#
loop_
_entity_poly.entity_id
_entity_poly.type
_entity_poly.pdbx_seq_one_letter_code
_entity_poly.pdbx_strand_id
1 'polypeptide(L)'
;MLVYLQPFSAAYFCSVAAGEECNILRRFFVYEALKGASCMGVQNGRGLIRRIDTRAALLAAATIAIQCATYWLAQLIIKTAGLALHSPETRLDAHIPFLPVFLVPYVGCFAHWVITFYVVYKTKDGFARLFTAAVTGYVIATAIFLIWPTTITRPAEQAAGVWGFIYGIICATDAPLNLFPSVHCLVSFLCMASTVKSSSVPRWYAWLSAVMFALVCMATVFVKQHFIIDVAGGTALGALCWAAAAKGKPRECAARVYEALNLHK
;
A
#
# COMPACT_ATOMS: atom_id res chain seq x y z
N MET A 1 44.44 32.37 -1.19
CA MET A 1 45.35 32.02 -0.09
C MET A 1 44.50 31.73 1.14
N LEU A 2 44.84 30.65 1.83
CA LEU A 2 44.09 29.88 2.82
C LEU A 2 43.77 30.62 4.15
N VAL A 3 42.62 30.23 4.74
CA VAL A 3 42.42 29.80 6.15
C VAL A 3 42.04 30.81 7.25
N TYR A 4 40.84 30.55 7.80
CA TYR A 4 40.37 30.55 9.21
C TYR A 4 40.21 31.86 10.01
N LEU A 5 38.99 32.09 10.52
CA LEU A 5 38.61 31.98 11.95
C LEU A 5 37.18 32.56 12.17
N GLN A 6 36.29 31.78 12.78
CA GLN A 6 35.18 32.28 13.61
C GLN A 6 35.79 32.71 14.97
N PRO A 7 35.25 33.67 15.75
CA PRO A 7 33.94 33.48 16.42
C PRO A 7 33.12 34.74 16.84
N PHE A 8 31.85 34.47 17.16
CA PHE A 8 30.99 35.07 18.21
C PHE A 8 30.51 36.55 18.17
N SER A 9 29.23 36.65 18.57
CA SER A 9 28.54 37.75 19.25
C SER A 9 27.92 38.87 18.41
N ALA A 10 26.58 38.82 18.30
CA ALA A 10 25.71 39.96 18.62
C ALA A 10 24.29 39.45 18.95
N ALA A 11 24.08 39.12 20.22
CA ALA A 11 22.76 39.25 20.81
C ALA A 11 22.45 40.75 20.88
N TYR A 12 21.39 41.24 20.24
CA TYR A 12 20.65 42.42 20.65
C TYR A 12 19.35 42.50 19.84
N PHE A 13 18.24 42.74 20.55
CA PHE A 13 16.86 42.93 20.05
C PHE A 13 16.06 41.69 19.66
N CYS A 14 15.49 41.01 20.65
CA CYS A 14 14.08 41.28 20.99
C CYS A 14 13.75 40.68 22.36
N SER A 15 13.68 41.56 23.35
CA SER A 15 13.08 41.31 24.66
C SER A 15 11.72 41.99 24.63
N VAL A 16 10.67 41.25 25.02
CA VAL A 16 9.50 41.66 25.83
C VAL A 16 8.28 40.82 25.40
N ALA A 17 7.65 40.22 26.41
CA ALA A 17 6.37 39.50 26.45
C ALA A 17 6.40 37.96 26.31
N ALA A 18 5.82 37.33 27.34
CA ALA A 18 5.36 35.95 27.44
C ALA A 18 6.39 34.85 27.79
N GLY A 19 7.24 35.14 28.77
CA GLY A 19 7.68 34.10 29.70
C GLY A 19 6.51 33.70 30.60
N GLU A 20 5.84 32.60 30.26
CA GLU A 20 5.21 31.63 31.18
C GLU A 20 4.49 30.49 30.41
N GLU A 21 3.97 30.75 29.20
CA GLU A 21 3.27 29.72 28.40
C GLU A 21 4.21 28.70 27.72
N CYS A 22 5.48 29.08 27.45
CA CYS A 22 6.47 28.19 26.83
C CYS A 22 6.96 27.07 27.77
N ASN A 23 6.83 27.22 29.09
CA ASN A 23 7.23 26.21 30.06
C ASN A 23 6.16 25.14 30.33
N ILE A 24 4.87 25.46 30.14
CA ILE A 24 3.77 24.50 30.33
C ILE A 24 3.72 23.50 29.17
N LEU A 25 3.86 23.96 27.92
CA LEU A 25 3.87 23.06 26.75
C LEU A 25 5.11 22.15 26.72
N ARG A 26 6.27 22.66 27.15
CA ARG A 26 7.50 21.86 27.26
C ARG A 26 7.40 20.83 28.39
N ARG A 27 6.80 21.18 29.53
CA ARG A 27 6.52 20.23 30.62
C ARG A 27 5.44 19.21 30.22
N PHE A 28 4.41 19.59 29.47
CA PHE A 28 3.36 18.67 29.02
C PHE A 28 3.91 17.65 28.00
N PHE A 29 4.71 18.09 27.02
CA PHE A 29 5.36 17.17 26.07
C PHE A 29 6.39 16.25 26.73
N VAL A 30 7.18 16.76 27.68
CA VAL A 30 8.15 15.94 28.42
C VAL A 30 7.43 14.99 29.38
N TYR A 31 6.33 15.40 30.02
CA TYR A 31 5.58 14.56 30.94
C TYR A 31 4.80 13.44 30.22
N GLU A 32 4.22 13.70 29.04
CA GLU A 32 3.62 12.66 28.19
C GLU A 32 4.68 11.73 27.56
N ALA A 33 5.84 12.27 27.15
CA ALA A 33 6.97 11.45 26.69
C ALA A 33 7.53 10.55 27.81
N LEU A 34 7.57 11.04 29.06
CA LEU A 34 8.03 10.28 30.22
C LEU A 34 6.97 9.31 30.77
N LYS A 35 5.67 9.63 30.69
CA LYS A 35 4.58 8.67 30.98
C LYS A 35 4.55 7.52 29.96
N GLY A 36 4.83 7.83 28.68
CA GLY A 36 5.03 6.82 27.64
C GLY A 36 6.25 5.91 27.92
N ALA A 37 7.30 6.45 28.54
CA ALA A 37 8.50 5.70 28.90
C ALA A 37 8.36 4.91 30.22
N SER A 38 7.60 5.41 31.20
CA SER A 38 7.45 4.78 32.52
C SER A 38 6.50 3.57 32.55
N CYS A 39 5.77 3.31 31.47
CA CYS A 39 5.01 2.05 31.29
C CYS A 39 5.87 0.92 30.68
N MET A 40 7.11 1.22 30.27
CA MET A 40 8.06 0.20 29.83
C MET A 40 8.88 -0.26 31.03
N GLY A 41 8.33 -1.24 31.75
CA GLY A 41 9.12 -2.07 32.64
C GLY A 41 10.35 -2.59 31.87
N VAL A 42 11.51 -2.41 32.48
CA VAL A 42 12.80 -2.94 32.04
C VAL A 42 12.67 -4.45 31.90
N GLN A 43 12.38 -4.92 30.68
CA GLN A 43 12.50 -6.33 30.34
C GLN A 43 13.95 -6.60 29.96
N ASN A 44 14.55 -7.53 30.71
CA ASN A 44 15.87 -8.11 30.51
C ASN A 44 16.31 -8.18 29.04
N GLY A 45 17.56 -7.76 28.77
CA GLY A 45 18.23 -7.74 27.47
C GLY A 45 18.52 -9.12 26.83
N ARG A 46 17.55 -10.04 26.83
CA ARG A 46 17.51 -11.30 26.08
C ARG A 46 16.24 -11.43 25.24
N GLY A 47 15.70 -10.31 24.75
CA GLY A 47 14.42 -10.27 24.01
C GLY A 47 14.46 -9.51 22.68
N LEU A 48 15.63 -9.13 22.17
CA LEU A 48 15.74 -8.19 21.03
C LEU A 48 15.58 -8.84 19.63
N ILE A 49 15.28 -10.14 19.56
CA ILE A 49 14.71 -10.73 18.34
C ILE A 49 13.21 -10.82 18.60
N ARG A 50 12.49 -9.76 18.22
CA ARG A 50 11.03 -9.81 18.11
C ARG A 50 10.71 -10.95 17.13
N ARG A 51 10.32 -12.12 17.64
CA ARG A 51 10.02 -13.28 16.79
C ARG A 51 8.98 -12.84 15.77
N ILE A 52 9.31 -13.02 14.48
CA ILE A 52 8.38 -12.75 13.39
C ILE A 52 7.13 -13.59 13.66
N ASP A 53 5.96 -12.93 13.70
CA ASP A 53 4.68 -13.62 13.75
C ASP A 53 4.50 -14.45 12.46
N THR A 54 4.86 -15.74 12.52
CA THR A 54 4.88 -16.65 11.36
C THR A 54 3.49 -16.85 10.77
N ARG A 55 2.42 -16.82 11.57
CA ARG A 55 1.04 -16.92 11.06
C ARG A 55 0.67 -15.72 10.20
N ALA A 56 0.97 -14.51 10.65
CA ALA A 56 0.69 -13.30 9.87
C ALA A 56 1.52 -13.28 8.58
N ALA A 57 2.77 -13.72 8.65
CA ALA A 57 3.64 -13.84 7.48
C ALA A 57 3.11 -14.87 6.46
N LEU A 58 2.72 -16.07 6.90
CA LEU A 58 2.16 -17.11 6.03
C LEU A 58 0.83 -16.68 5.41
N LEU A 59 -0.05 -16.04 6.17
CA LEU A 59 -1.31 -15.51 5.67
C LEU A 59 -1.12 -14.39 4.65
N ALA A 60 -0.16 -13.48 4.90
CA ALA A 60 0.20 -12.43 3.96
C ALA A 60 0.76 -13.04 2.67
N ALA A 61 1.69 -13.99 2.77
CA ALA A 61 2.25 -14.71 1.63
C ALA A 61 1.17 -15.45 0.83
N ALA A 62 0.25 -16.14 1.51
CA ALA A 62 -0.88 -16.81 0.87
C ALA A 62 -1.79 -15.82 0.12
N THR A 63 -2.06 -14.65 0.70
CA THR A 63 -2.88 -13.60 0.04
C THR A 63 -2.21 -13.09 -1.23
N ILE A 64 -0.88 -12.86 -1.19
CA ILE A 64 -0.09 -12.46 -2.36
C ILE A 64 -0.04 -13.58 -3.39
N ALA A 65 0.13 -14.84 -2.96
CA ALA A 65 0.12 -15.99 -3.86
C ALA A 65 -1.22 -16.13 -4.59
N ILE A 66 -2.35 -15.91 -3.91
CA ILE A 66 -3.68 -15.90 -4.54
C ILE A 66 -3.78 -14.76 -5.56
N GLN A 67 -3.30 -13.56 -5.24
CA GLN A 67 -3.27 -12.45 -6.19
C GLN A 67 -2.48 -12.83 -7.45
N CYS A 68 -1.25 -13.33 -7.29
CA CYS A 68 -0.43 -13.77 -8.41
C CYS A 68 -1.15 -14.85 -9.22
N ALA A 69 -1.65 -15.91 -8.56
CA ALA A 69 -2.32 -17.01 -9.24
C ALA A 69 -3.51 -16.52 -10.08
N THR A 70 -4.38 -15.69 -9.51
CA THR A 70 -5.54 -15.13 -10.22
C THR A 70 -5.16 -14.21 -11.37
N TYR A 71 -4.15 -13.36 -11.18
CA TYR A 71 -3.64 -12.45 -12.20
C TYR A 71 -3.05 -13.18 -13.41
N TRP A 72 -2.12 -14.12 -13.16
CA TRP A 72 -1.47 -14.89 -14.20
C TRP A 72 -2.43 -15.87 -14.88
N LEU A 73 -3.41 -16.42 -14.14
CA LEU A 73 -4.48 -17.24 -14.72
C LEU A 73 -5.33 -16.44 -15.72
N ALA A 74 -5.73 -15.21 -15.37
CA ALA A 74 -6.45 -14.34 -16.30
C ALA A 74 -5.64 -14.07 -17.58
N GLN A 75 -4.35 -13.71 -17.44
CA GLN A 75 -3.50 -13.49 -18.62
C GLN A 75 -3.33 -14.75 -19.47
N LEU A 76 -3.18 -15.90 -18.83
CA LEU A 76 -3.08 -17.18 -19.52
C LEU A 76 -4.34 -17.44 -20.36
N ILE A 77 -5.52 -17.33 -19.75
CA ILE A 77 -6.80 -17.56 -20.43
C ILE A 77 -7.01 -16.54 -21.57
N ILE A 78 -6.76 -15.25 -21.34
CA ILE A 78 -6.89 -14.22 -22.38
C ILE A 78 -6.03 -14.56 -23.60
N LYS A 79 -4.77 -14.95 -23.37
CA LYS A 79 -3.82 -15.29 -24.43
C LYS A 79 -4.18 -16.59 -25.15
N THR A 80 -4.53 -17.65 -24.41
CA THR A 80 -4.80 -18.97 -25.01
C THR A 80 -6.14 -19.04 -25.71
N ALA A 81 -7.17 -18.35 -25.20
CA ALA A 81 -8.48 -18.25 -25.84
C ALA A 81 -8.51 -17.18 -26.94
N GLY A 82 -7.47 -16.35 -27.07
CA GLY A 82 -7.39 -15.29 -28.08
C GLY A 82 -8.49 -14.24 -27.91
N LEU A 83 -8.78 -13.83 -26.68
CA LEU A 83 -9.86 -12.89 -26.42
C LEU A 83 -9.56 -11.52 -27.02
N ALA A 84 -10.58 -10.87 -27.59
CA ALA A 84 -10.46 -9.55 -28.16
C ALA A 84 -10.11 -8.52 -27.06
N LEU A 85 -9.09 -7.70 -27.33
CA LEU A 85 -8.62 -6.69 -26.39
C LEU A 85 -9.27 -5.33 -26.69
N HIS A 86 -9.61 -4.61 -25.63
CA HIS A 86 -10.27 -3.30 -25.70
C HIS A 86 -9.38 -2.22 -25.10
N SER A 87 -9.33 -1.04 -25.70
CA SER A 87 -8.70 0.14 -25.09
C SER A 87 -9.79 1.11 -24.64
N PRO A 88 -10.00 1.31 -23.33
CA PRO A 88 -10.93 2.33 -22.82
C PRO A 88 -10.26 3.71 -22.69
N GLU A 89 -9.20 3.98 -23.46
CA GLU A 89 -8.47 5.25 -23.44
C GLU A 89 -9.40 6.44 -23.70
N THR A 90 -9.31 7.44 -22.82
CA THR A 90 -10.02 8.71 -23.01
C THR A 90 -9.11 9.80 -23.53
N ARG A 91 -9.69 10.92 -23.98
CA ARG A 91 -8.91 12.12 -24.34
C ARG A 91 -8.05 12.62 -23.18
N LEU A 92 -8.48 12.44 -21.94
CA LEU A 92 -7.70 12.88 -20.78
C LEU A 92 -6.46 12.00 -20.60
N ASP A 93 -6.61 10.69 -20.73
CA ASP A 93 -5.50 9.73 -20.62
C ASP A 93 -4.38 10.00 -21.65
N ALA A 94 -4.78 10.37 -22.87
CA ALA A 94 -3.86 10.71 -23.96
C ALA A 94 -2.96 11.92 -23.65
N HIS A 95 -3.41 12.86 -22.81
CA HIS A 95 -2.63 14.05 -22.45
C HIS A 95 -1.72 13.85 -21.22
N ILE A 96 -1.85 12.73 -20.50
CA ILE A 96 -1.03 12.49 -19.32
C ILE A 96 0.37 12.09 -19.77
N PRO A 97 1.44 12.79 -19.35
CA PRO A 97 2.79 12.43 -19.74
C PRO A 97 3.27 11.19 -18.98
N PHE A 98 4.23 10.47 -19.56
CA PHE A 98 4.96 9.45 -18.83
C PHE A 98 5.96 10.11 -17.86
N LEU A 99 5.86 9.84 -16.56
CA LEU A 99 6.76 10.39 -15.53
C LEU A 99 7.50 9.26 -14.80
N PRO A 100 8.79 8.99 -15.13
CA PRO A 100 9.51 7.82 -14.62
C PRO A 100 9.74 7.84 -13.10
N VAL A 101 9.75 9.01 -12.45
CA VAL A 101 9.87 9.10 -10.99
C VAL A 101 8.75 8.35 -10.26
N PHE A 102 7.58 8.21 -10.89
CA PHE A 102 6.46 7.45 -10.35
C PHE A 102 6.66 5.92 -10.40
N LEU A 103 7.72 5.43 -11.03
CA LEU A 103 8.12 4.02 -10.90
C LEU A 103 8.44 3.66 -9.43
N VAL A 104 8.89 4.63 -8.63
CA VAL A 104 9.20 4.42 -7.21
C VAL A 104 7.94 4.03 -6.42
N PRO A 105 6.85 4.83 -6.37
CA PRO A 105 5.62 4.40 -5.71
C PRO A 105 4.93 3.22 -6.41
N TYR A 106 5.09 3.07 -7.74
CA TYR A 106 4.54 1.92 -8.47
C TYR A 106 5.14 0.58 -8.01
N VAL A 107 6.47 0.50 -7.86
CA VAL A 107 7.14 -0.72 -7.35
C VAL A 107 7.08 -0.78 -5.83
N GLY A 108 7.19 0.37 -5.15
CA GLY A 108 7.17 0.46 -3.69
C GLY A 108 5.85 -0.01 -3.07
N CYS A 109 4.75 -0.02 -3.83
CA CYS A 109 3.47 -0.51 -3.34
C CYS A 109 3.52 -1.99 -2.95
N PHE A 110 4.29 -2.84 -3.64
CA PHE A 110 4.40 -4.26 -3.28
C PHE A 110 4.96 -4.45 -1.86
N ALA A 111 5.99 -3.67 -1.50
CA ALA A 111 6.53 -3.67 -0.14
C ALA A 111 5.48 -3.17 0.86
N HIS A 112 4.78 -2.07 0.54
CA HIS A 112 3.71 -1.54 1.39
C HIS A 112 2.56 -2.54 1.60
N TRP A 113 2.18 -3.30 0.57
CA TRP A 113 1.13 -4.33 0.67
C TRP A 113 1.56 -5.46 1.60
N VAL A 114 2.77 -6.01 1.42
CA VAL A 114 3.31 -7.08 2.26
C VAL A 114 3.39 -6.64 3.72
N ILE A 115 3.91 -5.44 3.98
CA ILE A 115 4.00 -4.88 5.34
C ILE A 115 2.61 -4.69 5.94
N THR A 116 1.66 -4.13 5.17
CA THR A 116 0.30 -3.87 5.67
C THR A 116 -0.45 -5.17 5.96
N PHE A 117 -0.40 -6.15 5.07
CA PHE A 117 -0.98 -7.48 5.31
C PHE A 117 -0.38 -8.09 6.56
N TYR A 118 0.95 -8.12 6.69
CA TYR A 118 1.62 -8.64 7.87
C TYR A 118 1.19 -7.94 9.16
N VAL A 119 1.12 -6.60 9.19
CA VAL A 119 0.75 -5.84 10.38
C VAL A 119 -0.71 -6.07 10.76
N VAL A 120 -1.62 -6.01 9.78
CA VAL A 120 -3.08 -6.13 10.00
C VAL A 120 -3.47 -7.57 10.37
N TYR A 121 -2.80 -8.56 9.79
CA TYR A 121 -3.08 -9.99 10.02
C TYR A 121 -2.62 -10.50 11.38
N LYS A 122 -1.97 -9.68 12.21
CA LYS A 122 -1.69 -10.03 13.62
C LYS A 122 -2.93 -10.10 14.49
N THR A 123 -4.05 -9.61 13.99
CA THR A 123 -5.35 -9.69 14.66
C THR A 123 -6.31 -10.50 13.81
N LYS A 124 -7.13 -11.32 14.48
CA LYS A 124 -8.20 -12.08 13.81
C LYS A 124 -9.12 -11.18 13.00
N ASP A 125 -9.52 -10.06 13.58
CA ASP A 125 -10.46 -9.13 12.95
C ASP A 125 -9.87 -8.49 11.68
N GLY A 126 -8.64 -7.99 11.80
CA GLY A 126 -7.89 -7.41 10.69
C GLY A 126 -7.69 -8.41 9.56
N PHE A 127 -7.24 -9.64 9.88
CA PHE A 127 -7.13 -10.72 8.90
C PHE A 127 -8.47 -11.02 8.24
N ALA A 128 -9.49 -11.39 9.03
CA ALA A 128 -10.76 -11.87 8.51
C ALA A 128 -11.39 -10.85 7.56
N ARG A 129 -11.32 -9.56 7.89
CA ARG A 129 -11.89 -8.50 7.05
C ARG A 129 -11.03 -8.21 5.81
N LEU A 130 -9.74 -7.97 5.98
CA LEU A 130 -8.85 -7.59 4.87
C LEU A 130 -8.65 -8.74 3.88
N PHE A 131 -8.45 -9.97 4.37
CA PHE A 131 -8.35 -11.16 3.54
C PHE A 131 -9.63 -11.38 2.72
N THR A 132 -10.80 -11.32 3.37
CA THR A 132 -12.09 -11.47 2.68
C THR A 132 -12.27 -10.41 1.61
N ALA A 133 -11.98 -9.15 1.92
CA ALA A 133 -12.09 -8.05 0.96
C ALA A 133 -11.13 -8.23 -0.23
N ALA A 134 -9.87 -8.60 0.04
CA ALA A 134 -8.85 -8.79 -0.99
C ALA A 134 -9.20 -9.96 -1.91
N VAL A 135 -9.49 -11.15 -1.37
CA VAL A 135 -9.83 -12.34 -2.17
C VAL A 135 -11.10 -12.13 -2.97
N THR A 136 -12.13 -11.51 -2.37
CA THR A 136 -13.36 -11.16 -3.12
C THR A 136 -13.06 -10.20 -4.26
N GLY A 137 -12.24 -9.17 -4.00
CA GLY A 137 -11.79 -8.22 -5.01
C GLY A 137 -11.02 -8.89 -6.15
N TYR A 138 -10.11 -9.82 -5.84
CA TYR A 138 -9.35 -10.55 -6.86
C TYR A 138 -10.25 -11.43 -7.73
N VAL A 139 -11.21 -12.13 -7.14
CA VAL A 139 -12.16 -12.96 -7.89
C VAL A 139 -13.02 -12.10 -8.82
N ILE A 140 -13.55 -10.98 -8.32
CA ILE A 140 -14.37 -10.07 -9.14
C ILE A 140 -13.53 -9.42 -10.24
N ALA A 141 -12.34 -8.92 -9.93
CA ALA A 141 -11.43 -8.35 -10.91
C ALA A 141 -11.06 -9.36 -12.00
N THR A 142 -10.73 -10.61 -11.61
CA THR A 142 -10.45 -11.71 -12.56
C THR A 142 -11.63 -11.98 -13.47
N ALA A 143 -12.86 -12.03 -12.94
CA ALA A 143 -14.05 -12.21 -13.77
C ALA A 143 -14.20 -11.05 -14.77
N ILE A 144 -13.99 -9.81 -14.33
CA ILE A 144 -14.06 -8.64 -15.22
C ILE A 144 -12.96 -8.69 -16.29
N PHE A 145 -11.73 -9.06 -15.94
CA PHE A 145 -10.63 -9.20 -16.91
C PHE A 145 -10.95 -10.20 -18.03
N LEU A 146 -11.71 -11.25 -17.71
CA LEU A 146 -12.12 -12.26 -18.69
C LEU A 146 -13.34 -11.83 -19.52
N ILE A 147 -14.27 -11.08 -18.93
CA ILE A 147 -15.48 -10.59 -19.61
C ILE A 147 -15.16 -9.41 -20.53
N TRP A 148 -14.30 -8.50 -20.07
CA TRP A 148 -13.89 -7.31 -20.80
C TRP A 148 -12.37 -7.11 -20.72
N PRO A 149 -11.60 -7.86 -21.51
CA PRO A 149 -10.14 -7.78 -21.50
C PRO A 149 -9.68 -6.43 -22.04
N THR A 150 -9.09 -5.61 -21.19
CA THR A 150 -8.58 -4.28 -21.57
C THR A 150 -7.06 -4.29 -21.75
N THR A 151 -6.54 -3.44 -22.64
CA THR A 151 -5.11 -3.29 -22.95
C THR A 151 -4.71 -1.82 -23.10
N ILE A 152 -3.40 -1.53 -23.03
CA ILE A 152 -2.81 -0.20 -23.20
C ILE A 152 -1.59 -0.25 -24.10
N THR A 153 -1.36 0.81 -24.86
CA THR A 153 -0.10 1.04 -25.56
C THR A 153 0.89 1.70 -24.61
N ARG A 154 1.96 0.99 -24.27
CA ARG A 154 3.06 1.52 -23.45
C ARG A 154 4.02 2.34 -24.31
N PRO A 155 4.57 3.45 -23.79
CA PRO A 155 5.60 4.21 -24.48
C PRO A 155 6.82 3.33 -24.77
N ALA A 156 7.31 3.31 -26.02
CA ALA A 156 8.56 2.66 -26.39
C ALA A 156 9.71 3.28 -25.59
N GLU A 157 10.51 2.46 -24.89
CA GLU A 157 11.56 2.82 -23.92
C GLU A 157 12.00 4.30 -23.91
N GLN A 158 11.20 5.16 -23.27
CA GLN A 158 11.48 6.61 -23.18
C GLN A 158 12.47 6.94 -22.06
N ALA A 159 12.75 5.98 -21.17
CA ALA A 159 13.58 6.19 -20.00
C ALA A 159 14.98 5.62 -20.23
N ALA A 160 16.01 6.45 -20.08
CA ALA A 160 17.40 6.01 -20.06
C ALA A 160 17.89 5.77 -18.62
N GLY A 161 18.99 5.02 -18.48
CA GLY A 161 19.62 4.76 -17.18
C GLY A 161 18.74 3.94 -16.23
N VAL A 162 18.77 4.28 -14.94
CA VAL A 162 18.08 3.51 -13.88
C VAL A 162 16.57 3.39 -14.11
N TRP A 163 15.94 4.44 -14.64
CA TRP A 163 14.51 4.47 -14.91
C TRP A 163 14.13 3.55 -16.07
N GLY A 164 14.95 3.52 -17.12
CA GLY A 164 14.80 2.58 -18.24
C GLY A 164 14.91 1.15 -17.79
N PHE A 165 15.90 0.85 -16.95
CA PHE A 165 16.09 -0.48 -16.39
C PHE A 165 14.88 -0.95 -15.57
N ILE A 166 14.38 -0.12 -14.64
CA ILE A 166 13.21 -0.46 -13.82
C ILE A 166 11.96 -0.65 -14.70
N TYR A 167 11.74 0.27 -15.65
CA TYR A 167 10.59 0.18 -16.56
C TYR A 167 10.66 -1.06 -17.46
N GLY A 168 11.84 -1.39 -17.98
CA GLY A 168 12.08 -2.57 -18.79
C GLY A 168 11.76 -3.86 -18.04
N ILE A 169 12.14 -3.97 -16.76
CA ILE A 169 11.77 -5.12 -15.91
C ILE A 169 10.25 -5.22 -15.78
N ILE A 170 9.55 -4.11 -15.54
CA ILE A 170 8.08 -4.11 -15.45
C ILE A 170 7.48 -4.57 -16.77
N CYS A 171 7.94 -4.04 -17.90
CA CYS A 171 7.45 -4.43 -19.22
C CYS A 171 7.74 -5.89 -19.57
N ALA A 172 8.85 -6.46 -19.09
CA ALA A 172 9.22 -7.85 -19.31
C ALA A 172 8.43 -8.83 -18.41
N THR A 173 8.09 -8.42 -17.19
CA THR A 173 7.42 -9.29 -16.21
C THR A 173 5.91 -9.15 -16.20
N ASP A 174 5.38 -8.03 -16.66
CA ASP A 174 3.96 -7.74 -16.67
C ASP A 174 3.47 -7.41 -18.08
N ALA A 175 2.64 -8.29 -18.65
CA ALA A 175 2.01 -8.02 -19.94
C ALA A 175 1.00 -6.85 -19.83
N PRO A 176 0.80 -6.02 -20.88
CA PRO A 176 -0.18 -4.92 -20.88
C PRO A 176 -1.62 -5.45 -21.03
N LEU A 177 -2.04 -6.33 -20.12
CA LEU A 177 -3.34 -6.99 -20.03
C LEU A 177 -3.89 -6.82 -18.60
N ASN A 178 -5.16 -7.15 -18.37
CA ASN A 178 -5.80 -7.08 -17.04
C ASN A 178 -5.81 -5.68 -16.42
N LEU A 179 -6.08 -4.66 -17.24
CA LEU A 179 -6.05 -3.27 -16.78
C LEU A 179 -7.27 -2.90 -15.92
N PHE A 180 -8.48 -3.04 -16.44
CA PHE A 180 -9.71 -2.65 -15.75
C PHE A 180 -10.32 -3.83 -14.98
N PRO A 181 -10.59 -3.72 -13.67
CA PRO A 181 -10.23 -2.63 -12.75
C PRO A 181 -8.79 -2.75 -12.23
N SER A 182 -8.18 -1.63 -11.83
CA SER A 182 -6.78 -1.65 -11.35
C SER A 182 -6.65 -2.37 -10.00
N VAL A 183 -6.02 -3.54 -10.00
CA VAL A 183 -5.70 -4.29 -8.77
C VAL A 183 -4.71 -3.51 -7.89
N HIS A 184 -3.81 -2.72 -8.48
CA HIS A 184 -2.93 -1.83 -7.73
C HIS A 184 -3.70 -0.84 -6.85
N CYS A 185 -4.71 -0.19 -7.43
CA CYS A 185 -5.56 0.77 -6.74
C CYS A 185 -6.48 0.07 -5.72
N LEU A 186 -7.02 -1.11 -6.07
CA LEU A 186 -7.85 -1.93 -5.19
C LEU A 186 -7.08 -2.30 -3.91
N VAL A 187 -5.91 -2.92 -4.03
CA VAL A 187 -5.14 -3.41 -2.88
C VAL A 187 -4.61 -2.25 -2.05
N SER A 188 -4.16 -1.17 -2.69
CA SER A 188 -3.68 0.02 -1.98
C SER A 188 -4.81 0.71 -1.21
N PHE A 189 -6.03 0.76 -1.77
CA PHE A 189 -7.21 1.23 -1.06
C PHE A 189 -7.50 0.35 0.17
N LEU A 190 -7.47 -0.99 0.03
CA LEU A 190 -7.70 -1.91 1.14
C LEU A 190 -6.63 -1.76 2.23
N CYS A 191 -5.37 -1.53 1.86
CA CYS A 191 -4.28 -1.26 2.80
C CYS A 191 -4.52 0.04 3.59
N MET A 192 -4.93 1.12 2.92
CA MET A 192 -5.34 2.36 3.59
C MET A 192 -6.57 2.12 4.51
N ALA A 193 -7.64 1.51 3.98
CA ALA A 193 -8.89 1.36 4.70
C ALA A 193 -8.77 0.48 5.95
N SER A 194 -7.92 -0.55 5.89
CA SER A 194 -7.64 -1.46 7.01
C SER A 194 -6.78 -0.85 8.11
N THR A 195 -6.00 0.19 7.81
CA THR A 195 -5.11 0.85 8.78
C THR A 195 -5.81 2.01 9.50
N VAL A 196 -6.64 2.80 8.80
CA VAL A 196 -7.28 4.02 9.37
C VAL A 196 -8.17 3.75 10.58
N LYS A 197 -8.89 2.62 10.62
CA LYS A 197 -9.80 2.28 11.73
C LYS A 197 -9.23 1.24 12.69
N SER A 198 -7.98 0.83 12.52
CA SER A 198 -7.37 -0.18 13.37
C SER A 198 -6.74 0.45 14.61
N SER A 199 -7.19 0.03 15.80
CA SER A 199 -6.58 0.44 17.07
C SER A 199 -5.19 -0.16 17.30
N SER A 200 -4.83 -1.23 16.59
CA SER A 200 -3.54 -1.90 16.69
C SER A 200 -2.46 -1.30 15.77
N VAL A 201 -2.84 -0.35 14.91
CA VAL A 201 -1.95 0.28 13.93
C VAL A 201 -1.64 1.71 14.36
N PRO A 202 -0.35 2.12 14.41
CA PRO A 202 0.01 3.49 14.71
C PRO A 202 -0.57 4.49 13.70
N ARG A 203 -1.04 5.66 14.18
CA ARG A 203 -1.63 6.70 13.33
C ARG A 203 -0.71 7.18 12.21
N TRP A 204 0.61 7.25 12.45
CA TRP A 204 1.58 7.62 11.42
C TRP A 204 1.57 6.64 10.24
N TYR A 205 1.36 5.34 10.50
CA TYR A 205 1.33 4.31 9.47
C TYR A 205 0.01 4.33 8.70
N ALA A 206 -1.10 4.67 9.36
CA ALA A 206 -2.37 4.93 8.69
C ALA A 206 -2.27 6.13 7.74
N TRP A 207 -1.62 7.23 8.17
CA TRP A 207 -1.33 8.37 7.31
C TRP A 207 -0.41 8.01 6.14
N LEU A 208 0.68 7.29 6.40
CA LEU A 208 1.55 6.76 5.35
C LEU A 208 0.76 5.93 4.33
N SER A 209 -0.15 5.07 4.80
CA SER A 209 -0.95 4.21 3.92
C SER A 209 -1.93 5.00 3.05
N ALA A 210 -2.49 6.10 3.56
CA ALA A 210 -3.32 7.01 2.77
C ALA A 210 -2.50 7.74 1.69
N VAL A 211 -1.30 8.23 2.04
CA VAL A 211 -0.38 8.85 1.09
C VAL A 211 0.07 7.84 0.02
N MET A 212 0.44 6.63 0.43
CA MET A 212 0.82 5.55 -0.50
C MET A 212 -0.33 5.20 -1.45
N PHE A 213 -1.57 5.12 -0.97
CA PHE A 213 -2.73 4.91 -1.84
C PHE A 213 -2.85 6.00 -2.92
N ALA A 214 -2.80 7.27 -2.55
CA ALA A 214 -2.84 8.38 -3.51
C ALA A 214 -1.67 8.34 -4.50
N LEU A 215 -0.45 8.08 -4.00
CA LEU A 215 0.74 7.96 -4.84
C LEU A 215 0.63 6.81 -5.83
N VAL A 216 0.09 5.65 -5.44
CA VAL A 216 -0.11 4.50 -6.33
C VAL A 216 -1.15 4.80 -7.40
N CYS A 217 -2.28 5.42 -7.05
CA CYS A 217 -3.27 5.84 -8.03
C CYS A 217 -2.65 6.76 -9.09
N MET A 218 -1.90 7.78 -8.68
CA MET A 218 -1.17 8.64 -9.61
C MET A 218 -0.12 7.85 -10.41
N ALA A 219 0.64 6.99 -9.73
CA ALA A 219 1.74 6.24 -10.35
C ALA A 219 1.27 5.36 -11.50
N THR A 220 0.19 4.62 -11.29
CA THR A 220 -0.35 3.70 -12.31
C THR A 220 -0.66 4.39 -13.64
N VAL A 221 -1.13 5.64 -13.58
CA VAL A 221 -1.43 6.43 -14.78
C VAL A 221 -0.17 7.10 -15.35
N PHE A 222 0.66 7.71 -14.50
CA PHE A 222 1.90 8.36 -14.93
C PHE A 222 2.95 7.39 -15.48
N VAL A 223 2.94 6.13 -15.06
CA VAL A 223 3.83 5.09 -15.63
C VAL A 223 3.19 4.33 -16.79
N LYS A 224 2.02 4.80 -17.29
CA LYS A 224 1.29 4.24 -18.42
C LYS A 224 0.98 2.74 -18.27
N GLN A 225 0.54 2.37 -17.07
CA GLN A 225 0.10 1.01 -16.75
C GLN A 225 -1.43 0.90 -16.69
N HIS A 226 -2.11 2.00 -16.39
CA HIS A 226 -3.56 2.07 -16.28
C HIS A 226 -4.10 3.38 -16.82
N PHE A 227 -5.35 3.35 -17.28
CA PHE A 227 -6.18 4.51 -17.56
C PHE A 227 -6.87 5.00 -16.28
N ILE A 228 -7.37 6.23 -16.30
CA ILE A 228 -8.11 6.83 -15.16
C ILE A 228 -9.33 5.98 -14.78
N ILE A 229 -10.02 5.39 -15.77
CA ILE A 229 -11.17 4.51 -15.53
C ILE A 229 -10.78 3.28 -14.71
N ASP A 230 -9.58 2.73 -14.92
CA ASP A 230 -9.07 1.58 -14.17
C ASP A 230 -8.80 1.94 -12.71
N VAL A 231 -8.26 3.15 -12.48
CA VAL A 231 -8.05 3.69 -11.12
C VAL A 231 -9.38 3.83 -10.40
N ALA A 232 -10.37 4.47 -11.04
CA ALA A 232 -11.70 4.64 -10.48
C ALA A 232 -12.37 3.29 -10.18
N GLY A 233 -12.31 2.35 -11.14
CA GLY A 233 -12.85 1.00 -11.00
C GLY A 233 -12.18 0.21 -9.87
N GLY A 234 -10.85 0.27 -9.77
CA GLY A 234 -10.07 -0.40 -8.72
C GLY A 234 -10.37 0.15 -7.33
N THR A 235 -10.40 1.47 -7.18
CA THR A 235 -10.77 2.12 -5.91
C THR A 235 -12.22 1.83 -5.52
N ALA A 236 -13.17 1.93 -6.45
CA ALA A 236 -14.56 1.64 -6.19
C ALA A 236 -14.78 0.17 -5.79
N LEU A 237 -14.15 -0.77 -6.51
CA LEU A 237 -14.20 -2.19 -6.17
C LEU A 237 -13.59 -2.45 -4.79
N GLY A 238 -12.44 -1.85 -4.47
CA GLY A 238 -11.84 -1.93 -3.15
C GLY A 238 -12.77 -1.42 -2.03
N ALA A 239 -13.44 -0.28 -2.25
CA ALA A 239 -14.41 0.28 -1.31
C ALA A 239 -15.61 -0.64 -1.10
N LEU A 240 -16.18 -1.18 -2.19
CA LEU A 240 -17.30 -2.12 -2.14
C LEU A 240 -16.92 -3.41 -1.42
N CYS A 241 -15.78 -4.01 -1.75
CA CYS A 241 -15.29 -5.21 -1.08
C CYS A 241 -14.99 -4.97 0.41
N TRP A 242 -14.43 -3.82 0.77
CA TRP A 242 -14.17 -3.45 2.16
C TRP A 242 -15.45 -3.25 2.99
N ALA A 243 -16.48 -2.66 2.38
CA ALA A 243 -17.79 -2.49 2.97
C ALA A 243 -18.50 -3.84 3.12
N ALA A 244 -18.52 -4.67 2.06
CA ALA A 244 -19.10 -6.01 2.08
C ALA A 244 -18.42 -6.91 3.11
N ALA A 245 -17.09 -6.87 3.23
CA ALA A 245 -16.34 -7.65 4.21
C ALA A 245 -16.55 -7.20 5.66
N ALA A 246 -17.27 -6.09 5.91
CA ALA A 246 -17.57 -5.66 7.27
C ALA A 246 -18.53 -6.60 7.99
N LYS A 247 -19.30 -7.44 7.30
CA LYS A 247 -20.21 -8.43 7.89
C LYS A 247 -20.37 -9.62 6.92
N GLY A 248 -20.86 -10.76 7.42
CA GLY A 248 -21.29 -11.88 6.58
C GLY A 248 -20.42 -13.13 6.65
N LYS A 249 -20.96 -14.22 6.09
CA LYS A 249 -20.40 -15.59 6.19
C LYS A 249 -18.95 -15.72 5.71
N PRO A 250 -18.51 -15.08 4.60
CA PRO A 250 -17.11 -15.21 4.17
C PRO A 250 -16.11 -14.69 5.21
N ARG A 251 -16.44 -13.59 5.90
CA ARG A 251 -15.62 -13.05 7.00
C ARG A 251 -15.57 -14.03 8.17
N GLU A 252 -16.69 -14.64 8.53
CA GLU A 252 -16.74 -15.65 9.59
C GLU A 252 -15.91 -16.88 9.24
N CYS A 253 -15.95 -17.34 7.98
CA CYS A 253 -15.09 -18.41 7.49
C CYS A 253 -13.61 -18.03 7.59
N ALA A 254 -13.23 -16.83 7.15
CA ALA A 254 -11.85 -16.34 7.29
C ALA A 254 -11.43 -16.26 8.77
N ALA A 255 -12.31 -15.81 9.66
CA ALA A 255 -12.05 -15.79 11.09
C ALA A 255 -11.85 -17.21 11.67
N ARG A 256 -12.60 -18.21 11.19
CA ARG A 256 -12.40 -19.62 11.57
C ARG A 256 -11.08 -20.17 11.04
N VAL A 257 -10.69 -19.83 9.82
CA VAL A 257 -9.36 -20.18 9.27
C VAL A 257 -8.27 -19.58 10.14
N TYR A 258 -8.41 -18.32 10.55
CA TYR A 258 -7.45 -17.67 11.45
C TYR A 258 -7.29 -18.41 12.78
N GLU A 259 -8.41 -18.79 13.40
CA GLU A 259 -8.42 -19.54 14.66
C GLU A 259 -7.88 -20.96 14.48
N ALA A 260 -8.24 -21.64 13.38
CA ALA A 260 -7.79 -23.00 13.08
C ALA A 260 -6.31 -23.07 12.73
N LEU A 261 -5.79 -22.02 12.09
CA LEU A 261 -4.38 -21.95 11.75
C LEU A 261 -3.52 -22.06 12.99
N ASN A 262 -4.01 -21.62 14.17
CA ASN A 262 -3.44 -21.79 15.51
C ASN A 262 -1.98 -22.22 15.43
N LEU A 263 -1.11 -21.39 14.82
CA LEU A 263 0.30 -21.73 14.59
C LEU A 263 1.09 -21.67 15.91
N HIS A 264 0.32 -21.83 16.99
CA HIS A 264 0.51 -21.89 18.42
C HIS A 264 0.86 -20.50 19.00
N LYS A 265 0.74 -20.20 20.30
CA LYS A 265 1.60 -20.79 21.32
C LYS A 265 3.06 -20.82 20.83
#